data_AF-A0A359IE05-F1
#
_entry.id   AF-A0A359IE05-F1
#
_cell.length_a   1.000
_cell.length_b   1.000
_cell.length_c   1.000
_cell.angle_alpha   90.00
_cell.angle_beta   90.00
_cell.angle_gamma   90.00
#
_symmetry.space_group_name_H-M   'P 1'
#
loop_
_entity.id
_entity.type
_entity.pdbx_description
1 polymer ?
#
loop_
_entity_poly.entity_id
_entity_poly.type
_entity_poly.pdbx_seq_one_letter_code
_entity_poly.pdbx_strand_id
1 'polypeptide(L)' 'FPEDRKGRISVQLLRQDKKISLVLANNGIGLPEDFSLERTGGFGLQLVSMLVKQLDGTLNIHSNDETQFEIIFPYS' A
#
# COMPACT_ATOMS: atom_id res chain seq x y z
N PHE A 1 12.03 4.12 12.44
CA PHE A 1 12.25 5.20 11.45
C PHE A 1 13.66 5.73 11.67
N PRO A 2 14.35 6.24 10.65
CA PRO A 2 15.75 6.65 10.80
C PRO A 2 15.91 7.66 11.96
N GLU A 3 16.99 7.51 12.72
CA GLU A 3 17.43 8.44 13.78
C GLU A 3 16.46 8.57 14.97
N ASP A 4 15.95 7.45 15.50
CA ASP A 4 15.02 7.42 16.66
C ASP A 4 13.75 8.27 16.52
N ARG A 5 13.41 8.66 15.29
CA ARG A 5 12.19 9.42 15.03
C ARG A 5 10.96 8.54 15.25
N LYS A 6 9.93 9.12 15.86
CA LYS A 6 8.57 8.56 15.81
C LYS A 6 8.12 8.59 14.36
N GLY A 7 7.67 7.46 13.85
CA GLY A 7 6.98 7.46 12.57
C GLY A 7 5.52 7.07 12.72
N ARG A 8 4.81 7.26 11.61
CA ARG A 8 3.38 7.12 11.50
C ARG A 8 3.10 6.04 10.48
N ILE A 9 2.23 5.12 10.87
CA ILE A 9 1.54 4.21 9.96
C ILE A 9 0.07 4.59 10.06
N SER A 10 -0.61 4.67 8.93
CA SER A 10 -2.05 4.91 8.86
C SER A 10 -2.72 3.86 7.99
N VAL A 11 -3.92 3.49 8.40
CA VAL A 11 -4.81 2.58 7.67
C VAL A 11 -6.14 3.29 7.52
N GLN A 12 -6.60 3.43 6.28
CA GLN A 12 -7.87 4.07 5.96
C GLN A 12 -8.69 3.16 5.08
N LEU A 13 -10.00 3.11 5.34
CA LEU A 13 -10.95 2.37 4.53
C LEU A 13 -12.03 3.35 4.07
N LEU A 14 -12.13 3.55 2.76
CA LEU A 14 -13.12 4.41 2.15
C LEU A 14 -14.06 3.57 1.31
N ARG A 15 -15.35 3.79 1.49
CA ARG A 15 -16.40 3.18 0.68
C ARG A 15 -16.93 4.24 -0.27
N GLN A 16 -16.84 3.98 -1.57
CA GLN A 16 -17.39 4.86 -2.60
C GLN A 16 -18.08 4.02 -3.67
N ASP A 17 -19.34 4.35 -3.95
CA ASP A 17 -20.21 3.58 -4.84
C ASP A 17 -20.23 2.09 -4.48
N LYS A 18 -19.79 1.21 -5.39
CA LYS A 18 -19.67 -0.26 -5.21
C LYS A 18 -18.21 -0.72 -5.04
N LYS A 19 -17.35 0.17 -4.56
CA LYS A 19 -15.93 -0.10 -4.34
C LYS A 19 -15.49 0.29 -2.93
N ILE A 20 -14.50 -0.43 -2.44
CA ILE A 20 -13.73 -0.09 -1.25
C ILE A 20 -12.32 0.31 -1.70
N SER A 21 -11.81 1.41 -1.17
CA SER A 21 -10.40 1.79 -1.20
C SER A 21 -9.80 1.57 0.19
N LEU A 22 -8.85 0.64 0.28
CA LEU A 22 -8.03 0.39 1.47
C LEU A 22 -6.66 1.05 1.25
N VAL A 23 -6.38 2.09 2.03
CA VAL A 23 -5.11 2.84 1.95
C VAL A 23 -4.25 2.52 3.17
N LEU A 24 -3.03 2.06 2.92
CA LEU A 24 -1.98 1.82 3.90
C LEU A 24 -0.85 2.82 3.64
N ALA A 25 -0.52 3.69 4.59
CA ALA A 25 0.50 4.71 4.39
C ALA A 25 1.49 4.83 5.54
N ASN A 26 2.75 5.14 5.22
CA ASN A 26 3.80 5.43 6.19
C ASN A 26 4.71 6.59 5.75
N ASN A 27 5.20 7.37 6.72
CA ASN A 27 6.16 8.47 6.48
C ASN A 27 7.62 8.01 6.65
N GLY A 28 7.94 6.86 6.06
CA GLY A 28 9.23 6.19 6.19
C GLY A 28 10.29 6.78 5.27
N ILE A 29 11.30 5.96 4.94
CA ILE A 29 12.41 6.35 4.06
C ILE A 29 12.00 6.35 2.57
N GLY A 30 10.69 6.29 2.27
CA GLY A 30 10.18 6.11 0.92
C GLY A 30 10.50 4.74 0.32
N LEU A 31 10.12 4.55 -0.95
CA LEU A 31 10.57 3.46 -1.79
C LEU A 31 11.77 3.91 -2.65
N PRO A 32 12.69 3.01 -3.00
CA PRO A 32 13.75 3.29 -3.97
C PRO A 32 13.19 3.76 -5.33
N GLU A 33 13.92 4.58 -6.07
CA GLU A 33 13.51 5.03 -7.42
C GLU A 33 13.29 3.88 -8.40
N ASP A 34 14.04 2.79 -8.24
CA ASP A 34 13.98 1.59 -9.08
C ASP A 34 13.06 0.51 -8.50
N PHE A 35 12.21 0.87 -7.52
CA PHE A 35 11.25 -0.03 -6.91
C PHE A 35 10.36 -0.70 -7.96
N SER A 36 10.23 -2.02 -7.87
CA SER A 36 9.26 -2.80 -8.63
C SER A 36 8.69 -3.87 -7.73
N LEU A 37 7.36 -3.91 -7.67
CA LEU A 37 6.62 -4.91 -6.90
C LEU A 37 7.03 -6.34 -7.28
N GLU A 38 7.31 -6.57 -8.57
CA GLU A 38 7.69 -7.86 -9.14
C GLU A 38 9.12 -8.27 -8.75
N ARG A 39 10.01 -7.28 -8.56
CA ARG A 39 11.40 -7.49 -8.15
C ARG A 39 11.55 -7.55 -6.63
N THR A 40 10.61 -6.99 -5.87
CA THR A 40 10.67 -6.95 -4.42
C THR A 40 10.20 -8.27 -3.81
N GLY A 41 11.13 -9.11 -3.36
CA GLY A 41 10.87 -10.41 -2.73
C GLY A 41 10.46 -10.36 -1.25
N GLY A 42 10.08 -9.19 -0.73
CA GLY A 42 9.72 -9.04 0.68
C GLY A 42 8.37 -9.68 1.00
N PHE A 43 8.30 -10.45 2.08
CA PHE A 43 7.09 -11.17 2.52
C PHE A 43 5.86 -10.24 2.62
N GLY A 44 6.05 -9.00 3.08
CA GLY A 44 4.96 -8.02 3.20
C GLY A 44 4.32 -7.64 1.86
N LEU A 45 5.12 -7.46 0.80
CA LEU A 45 4.59 -7.09 -0.52
C LEU A 45 3.96 -8.30 -1.23
N GLN A 46 4.44 -9.51 -0.95
CA GLN A 46 3.77 -10.74 -1.37
C GLN A 46 2.37 -10.85 -0.75
N LEU A 47 2.23 -10.55 0.55
CA LEU A 47 0.92 -10.53 1.21
C LEU A 47 -0.04 -9.51 0.59
N VAL A 48 0.45 -8.29 0.30
CA VAL A 48 -0.34 -7.25 -0.39
C VAL A 48 -0.78 -7.73 -1.77
N SER A 49 0.14 -8.32 -2.54
CA SER A 49 -0.14 -8.84 -3.89
C SER A 49 -1.18 -9.97 -3.87
N MET A 50 -1.08 -10.87 -2.88
CA MET A 50 -2.05 -11.94 -2.66
C MET A 50 -3.44 -11.39 -2.31
N LEU A 51 -3.50 -10.38 -1.43
CA LEU A 51 -4.75 -9.76 -1.02
C LEU A 51 -5.45 -9.06 -2.20
N VAL A 52 -4.69 -8.29 -2.99
CA VAL A 52 -5.20 -7.64 -4.21
C VAL A 52 -5.84 -8.67 -5.15
N LYS A 53 -5.15 -9.80 -5.35
CA LYS A 53 -5.66 -10.90 -6.18
C LYS A 53 -6.90 -11.58 -5.60
N GLN A 54 -6.95 -11.81 -4.29
CA GLN A 54 -8.11 -12.43 -3.63
C GLN A 54 -9.37 -11.58 -3.69
N LEU A 55 -9.21 -10.25 -3.76
CA LEU A 55 -10.30 -9.29 -3.79
C LEU A 55 -10.71 -8.88 -5.22
N ASP A 56 -10.11 -9.48 -6.26
CA ASP A 56 -10.24 -9.03 -7.66
C ASP A 56 -10.02 -7.50 -7.79
N GLY A 57 -9.03 -7.01 -7.03
CA GLY A 57 -8.73 -5.59 -6.87
C GLY A 57 -7.56 -5.11 -7.73
N THR A 58 -7.28 -3.82 -7.60
CA THR A 58 -6.13 -3.13 -8.19
C THR A 58 -5.28 -2.51 -7.09
N LEU A 59 -3.96 -2.52 -7.28
CA LEU A 59 -3.00 -1.88 -6.37
C LEU A 59 -2.40 -0.63 -7.02
N ASN A 60 -2.52 0.51 -6.37
CA ASN A 60 -1.78 1.73 -6.68
C ASN A 60 -0.71 1.96 -5.61
N ILE A 61 0.46 2.44 -6.02
CA ILE A 61 1.56 2.77 -5.12
C ILE A 61 1.98 4.21 -5.37
N HIS A 62 2.03 4.99 -4.30
CA HIS A 62 2.52 6.37 -4.31
C HIS A 62 3.71 6.46 -3.35
N SER A 63 4.80 7.12 -3.74
CA SER A 63 6.03 7.17 -2.92
C SER A 63 6.74 8.53 -3.01
N ASN A 64 5.99 9.62 -3.03
CA ASN A 64 6.57 10.96 -3.04
C ASN A 64 7.01 11.35 -1.61
N ASP A 65 6.12 11.95 -0.82
CA ASP A 65 6.42 12.38 0.57
C ASP A 65 6.13 11.31 1.61
N GLU A 66 5.20 10.41 1.30
CA GLU A 66 4.86 9.22 2.07
C GLU A 66 4.77 8.03 1.13
N THR A 67 5.10 6.84 1.64
CA THR A 67 4.80 5.60 0.94
C THR A 67 3.35 5.23 1.21
N GLN A 68 2.54 5.13 0.17
CA GLN A 68 1.13 4.75 0.23
C GLN A 68 0.86 3.58 -0.71
N PHE A 69 0.17 2.57 -0.19
CA PHE A 69 -0.38 1.44 -0.93
C PHE A 69 -1.89 1.57 -0.90
N GLU A 70 -2.52 1.71 -2.05
CA GLU A 70 -3.98 1.78 -2.18
C GLU A 70 -4.48 0.52 -2.90
N ILE A 71 -5.32 -0.25 -2.22
CA ILE A 71 -6.00 -1.41 -2.77
C ILE A 71 -7.45 -1.03 -3.03
N ILE A 72 -7.85 -1.04 -4.30
CA ILE A 72 -9.22 -0.75 -4.72
C ILE A 72 -9.87 -2.05 -5.17
N PHE A 73 -11.00 -2.41 -4.58
CA PHE A 73 -11.71 -3.65 -4.91
C PHE A 73 -13.22 -3.46 -4.87
N PRO A 74 -13.98 -4.23 -5.68
CA PRO A 74 -15.43 -4.20 -5.60
C PRO A 74 -15.90 -4.72 -4.23
N TYR A 75 -17.00 -4.15 -3.72
CA TYR A 75 -17.77 -4.76 -2.65
C TYR A 75 -19.25 -4.76 -3.06
N SER A 76 -19.93 -5.88 -2.81
CA SER A 76 -21.32 -6.16 -3.19
C SER A 76 -22.10 -6.66 -1.99
#